data_AF-A0A947YYU7-F1
#
_entry.id   AF-A0A947YYU7-F1
#
_cell.length_a   1.000
_cell.length_b   1.000
_cell.length_c   1.000
_cell.angle_alpha   90.00
_cell.angle_beta   90.00
_cell.angle_gamma   90.00
#
_symmetry.space_group_name_H-M   'P 1'
#
loop_
_entity.id
_entity.type
_entity.pdbx_description
1 polymer ?
#
loop_
_entity_poly.entity_id
_entity_poly.type
_entity_poly.pdbx_seq_one_letter_code
_entity_poly.pdbx_strand_id
1 'polypeptide(L)'
;MENYFRFILAIFIGVYATFSCKDVPDKNTRTTGGEIPEKSTENPALKPDKTENSKKTSVVKKIAPETKTSIPEISSEEAVEILYPEKKDAEIRKQLSKECSGNNKEKIICLLKNLYKKDKKALELAISFFNRSGNIAGRHGHETMEGGWRGIVKIVPALPVGNHRRHLRDVTASFEEYDDFLKWLSKSAKKPVKFRISHIAFKFFKTPGKRTPSASAWKWTINYNLFGSLLLNIEGIRETLYHELFHLNDAQHKNWSEKQLMKTYNSILEKCKKYMVKGHRQGEKYQKCLRPYSPYKTTVLKDNVFYAFHRDSDVGEYGAELAVRFYVEHRAIMKKLSIGEQKKILGSSAPGHFKCGPKENALAWNLLRDEFFGGVDHTPPCKTPVD
;
A
#
# COMPACT_ATOMS: atom_id res chain seq x y z
N MET A 1 -9.19 23.35 15.79
CA MET A 1 -9.04 21.92 15.41
C MET A 1 -10.05 21.62 14.30
N GLU A 2 -9.91 22.28 13.15
CA GLU A 2 -10.80 22.11 11.99
C GLU A 2 -9.93 22.23 10.72
N ASN A 3 -10.26 21.40 9.73
CA ASN A 3 -9.70 21.32 8.37
C ASN A 3 -8.33 20.63 8.19
N TYR A 4 -8.31 19.30 8.33
CA TYR A 4 -7.40 18.42 7.58
C TYR A 4 -8.18 17.16 7.16
N PHE A 5 -8.83 17.22 6.00
CA PHE A 5 -9.42 16.07 5.32
C PHE A 5 -8.88 16.02 3.88
N ARG A 6 -8.59 14.80 3.42
CA ARG A 6 -8.08 14.37 2.09
C ARG A 6 -6.54 14.33 2.04
N PHE A 7 -5.86 13.20 1.84
CA PHE A 7 -6.18 11.98 1.11
C PHE A 7 -6.00 10.72 1.98
N ILE A 8 -7.04 9.88 2.08
CA ILE A 8 -6.86 8.45 2.35
C ILE A 8 -6.98 7.78 0.98
N LEU A 9 -5.84 7.39 0.40
CA LEU A 9 -5.84 6.57 -0.81
C LEU A 9 -5.98 5.12 -0.35
N ALA A 10 -7.07 4.48 -0.77
CA ALA A 10 -7.40 3.13 -0.36
C ALA A 10 -7.40 2.24 -1.61
N ILE A 11 -6.89 1.02 -1.51
CA ILE A 11 -6.82 0.14 -2.67
C ILE A 11 -8.24 -0.34 -3.04
N PHE A 12 -8.78 0.26 -4.09
CA PHE A 12 -10.16 0.09 -4.57
C PHE A 12 -10.27 -0.92 -5.71
N ILE A 13 -9.85 -2.15 -5.47
CA ILE A 13 -9.94 -3.19 -6.49
C ILE A 13 -11.07 -4.15 -6.08
N GLY A 14 -11.86 -4.59 -7.06
CA GLY A 14 -12.62 -5.84 -7.01
C GLY A 14 -11.80 -6.84 -7.83
N VAL A 15 -11.58 -8.09 -7.41
CA VAL A 15 -11.07 -9.15 -8.27
C VAL A 15 -12.09 -10.28 -8.26
N TYR A 16 -12.60 -10.66 -9.43
CA TYR A 16 -13.23 -11.95 -9.65
C TYR A 16 -12.23 -12.81 -10.39
N ALA A 17 -11.71 -13.85 -9.72
CA ALA A 17 -11.15 -14.98 -10.43
C ALA A 17 -12.34 -15.68 -11.12
N THR A 18 -12.36 -15.70 -12.44
CA THR A 18 -13.36 -16.45 -13.20
C THR A 18 -13.10 -17.94 -13.00
N PHE A 19 -13.78 -18.55 -12.02
CA PHE A 19 -14.09 -19.97 -12.06
C PHE A 19 -15.43 -20.12 -12.76
N SER A 20 -15.41 -20.81 -13.90
CA SER A 20 -16.59 -21.17 -14.68
C SER A 20 -17.45 -22.15 -13.88
N CYS A 21 -18.46 -21.64 -13.19
CA CYS A 21 -19.64 -22.43 -12.83
C CYS A 21 -20.75 -22.07 -13.81
N LYS A 22 -21.22 -23.09 -14.53
CA LYS A 22 -22.31 -23.03 -15.51
C LYS A 22 -23.66 -22.75 -14.84
N ASP A 23 -24.51 -22.08 -15.61
CA ASP A 23 -25.98 -22.09 -15.64
C ASP A 23 -26.78 -21.62 -14.41
N VAL A 24 -27.29 -20.37 -14.47
CA VAL A 24 -28.68 -20.02 -14.11
C VAL A 24 -29.11 -18.76 -14.92
N PRO A 25 -30.29 -18.71 -15.56
CA PRO A 25 -30.72 -17.64 -16.46
C PRO A 25 -31.61 -16.55 -15.80
N ASP A 26 -31.80 -15.47 -16.58
CA ASP A 26 -32.92 -14.48 -16.56
C ASP A 26 -32.97 -13.46 -15.39
N LYS A 27 -33.41 -12.20 -15.53
CA LYS A 27 -34.12 -11.43 -16.58
C LYS A 27 -34.13 -9.94 -16.19
N ASN A 28 -34.14 -9.02 -17.17
CA ASN A 28 -34.78 -7.68 -17.20
C ASN A 28 -34.47 -6.66 -16.06
N THR A 29 -34.44 -5.33 -16.25
CA THR A 29 -35.00 -4.44 -17.27
C THR A 29 -34.28 -3.09 -17.23
N ARG A 30 -34.32 -2.41 -18.36
CA ARG A 30 -33.75 -1.12 -18.72
C ARG A 30 -34.72 0.01 -18.32
N THR A 31 -34.22 1.11 -17.75
CA THR A 31 -34.87 2.43 -17.86
C THR A 31 -33.83 3.55 -17.93
N THR A 32 -34.21 4.54 -18.73
CA THR A 32 -33.49 5.65 -19.34
C THR A 32 -33.45 6.91 -18.49
N GLY A 33 -32.47 7.77 -18.80
CA GLY A 33 -32.69 9.21 -19.00
C GLY A 33 -32.55 10.12 -17.77
N GLY A 34 -31.68 11.12 -17.89
CA GLY A 34 -31.59 12.24 -16.96
C GLY A 34 -30.34 13.08 -17.19
N GLU A 35 -30.45 14.05 -18.11
CA GLU A 35 -29.44 15.10 -18.37
C GLU A 35 -29.26 16.00 -17.15
N ILE A 36 -28.02 16.47 -16.92
CA ILE A 36 -27.69 17.54 -15.96
C ILE A 36 -26.88 18.60 -16.72
N PRO A 37 -27.26 19.89 -16.67
CA PRO A 37 -26.55 20.94 -17.38
C PRO A 37 -25.29 21.41 -16.65
N GLU A 38 -24.31 21.77 -17.46
CA GLU A 38 -23.08 22.47 -17.11
C GLU A 38 -23.35 23.79 -16.38
N LYS A 39 -22.55 24.08 -15.34
CA LYS A 39 -22.23 25.46 -14.99
C LYS A 39 -20.81 25.58 -14.46
N SER A 40 -20.00 26.25 -15.26
CA SER A 40 -18.67 26.77 -15.00
C SER A 40 -18.69 27.90 -13.98
N THR A 41 -17.74 27.89 -13.04
CA THR A 41 -17.32 29.10 -12.33
C THR A 41 -15.80 29.16 -12.27
N GLU A 42 -15.31 30.29 -12.75
CA GLU A 42 -13.92 30.70 -12.92
C GLU A 42 -13.23 30.92 -11.55
N ASN A 43 -11.93 30.61 -11.50
CA ASN A 43 -11.02 31.04 -10.43
C ASN A 43 -10.21 32.26 -10.93
N PRO A 44 -10.16 33.39 -10.21
CA PRO A 44 -9.25 34.47 -10.53
C PRO A 44 -7.84 34.23 -9.98
N ALA A 45 -6.88 34.60 -10.81
CA ALA A 45 -5.45 34.50 -10.63
C ALA A 45 -4.90 35.43 -9.53
N LEU A 46 -3.93 34.94 -8.77
CA LEU A 46 -3.05 35.75 -7.92
C LEU A 46 -1.68 35.92 -8.62
N LYS A 47 -1.30 37.19 -8.80
CA LYS A 47 -0.03 37.65 -9.38
C LYS A 47 1.12 37.56 -8.35
N PRO A 48 2.39 37.56 -8.83
CA PRO A 48 3.56 37.28 -8.01
C PRO A 48 4.10 38.55 -7.35
N ASP A 49 4.62 38.42 -6.14
CA ASP A 49 5.38 39.48 -5.49
C ASP A 49 6.88 39.16 -5.50
N LYS A 50 7.67 40.22 -5.73
CA LYS A 50 9.10 40.19 -6.00
C LYS A 50 9.90 40.43 -4.72
N THR A 51 11.03 39.72 -4.65
CA THR A 51 12.34 40.13 -4.09
C THR A 51 12.42 40.66 -2.66
N GLU A 52 13.22 39.97 -1.83
CA GLU A 52 14.29 40.67 -1.10
C GLU A 52 15.51 39.78 -0.82
N ASN A 53 16.68 40.37 -1.10
CA ASN A 53 18.01 39.84 -0.90
C ASN A 53 18.41 39.99 0.58
N SER A 54 18.93 38.94 1.22
CA SER A 54 19.87 39.16 2.34
C SER A 54 20.96 38.08 2.39
N LYS A 55 22.21 38.55 2.28
CA LYS A 55 23.45 37.82 2.53
C LYS A 55 23.51 37.47 4.03
N LYS A 56 23.72 36.18 4.37
CA LYS A 56 24.27 35.78 5.67
C LYS A 56 25.31 34.68 5.53
N THR A 57 26.55 35.13 5.71
CA THR A 57 27.74 34.52 6.32
C THR A 57 27.66 33.04 6.71
N SER A 58 28.50 32.24 6.06
CA SER A 58 28.74 30.82 6.34
C SER A 58 29.61 30.64 7.59
N VAL A 59 29.03 30.16 8.69
CA VAL A 59 29.76 29.58 9.81
C VAL A 59 29.71 28.06 9.66
N VAL A 60 30.86 27.46 9.34
CA VAL A 60 31.03 26.00 9.27
C VAL A 60 30.96 25.44 10.69
N LYS A 61 29.76 25.00 11.09
CA LYS A 61 29.54 24.27 12.32
C LYS A 61 29.80 22.79 12.04
N LYS A 62 30.79 22.22 12.72
CA LYS A 62 31.06 20.77 12.76
C LYS A 62 29.75 20.02 13.03
N ILE A 63 29.27 19.28 12.03
CA ILE A 63 28.07 18.44 12.14
C ILE A 63 28.46 17.24 13.01
N ALA A 64 27.86 17.16 14.19
CA ALA A 64 27.95 15.98 15.05
C ALA A 64 27.42 14.75 14.29
N PRO A 65 27.96 13.55 14.55
CA PRO A 65 27.51 12.32 13.89
C PRO A 65 26.00 12.16 14.06
N GLU A 66 25.30 11.94 12.95
CA GLU A 66 23.86 11.68 12.90
C GLU A 66 23.49 10.64 13.95
N THR A 67 22.71 11.07 14.94
CA THR A 67 22.08 10.16 15.90
C THR A 67 21.26 9.16 15.11
N LYS A 68 21.60 7.86 15.23
CA LYS A 68 20.80 6.75 14.71
C LYS A 68 19.35 7.01 15.11
N THR A 69 18.54 7.48 14.16
CA THR A 69 17.13 7.76 14.42
C THR A 69 16.47 6.39 14.50
N SER A 70 16.30 5.87 15.73
CA SER A 70 15.63 4.61 15.96
C SER A 70 14.20 4.73 15.44
N ILE A 71 13.74 3.67 14.79
CA ILE A 71 12.34 3.56 14.36
C ILE A 71 11.47 3.69 15.62
N PRO A 72 10.49 4.62 15.67
CA PRO A 72 9.64 4.76 16.85
C PRO A 72 8.87 3.47 17.12
N GLU A 73 9.03 2.92 18.32
CA GLU A 73 8.24 1.79 18.80
C GLU A 73 6.80 2.24 19.12
N ILE A 74 5.84 1.35 18.96
CA ILE A 74 4.47 1.60 19.42
C ILE A 74 4.44 1.53 20.94
N SER A 75 3.95 2.58 21.59
CA SER A 75 3.81 2.61 23.05
C SER A 75 2.61 1.79 23.52
N SER A 76 2.58 1.44 24.80
CA SER A 76 1.46 0.70 25.39
C SER A 76 0.17 1.52 25.37
N GLU A 77 0.30 2.84 25.48
CA GLU A 77 -0.79 3.81 25.40
C GLU A 77 -1.36 3.84 23.97
N GLU A 78 -0.51 3.89 22.96
CA GLU A 78 -0.92 3.79 21.55
C GLU A 78 -1.54 2.41 21.25
N ALA A 79 -0.96 1.34 21.79
CA ALA A 79 -1.48 -0.02 21.63
C ALA A 79 -2.89 -0.18 22.20
N VAL A 80 -3.19 0.44 23.35
CA VAL A 80 -4.56 0.45 23.90
C VAL A 80 -5.55 1.03 22.88
N GLU A 81 -5.22 2.16 22.24
CA GLU A 81 -6.08 2.79 21.23
C GLU A 81 -6.21 1.95 19.95
N ILE A 82 -5.15 1.24 19.54
CA ILE A 82 -5.18 0.35 18.38
C ILE A 82 -6.04 -0.89 18.63
N LEU A 83 -5.98 -1.45 19.84
CA LEU A 83 -6.67 -2.69 20.20
C LEU A 83 -8.13 -2.45 20.62
N TYR A 84 -8.42 -1.27 21.18
CA TYR A 84 -9.72 -0.89 21.75
C TYR A 84 -10.18 0.51 21.27
N PRO A 85 -10.43 0.69 19.96
CA PRO A 85 -10.61 2.00 19.35
C PRO A 85 -12.01 2.62 19.58
N GLU A 86 -12.99 1.89 20.09
CA GLU A 86 -14.37 2.36 20.15
C GLU A 86 -14.66 3.13 21.44
N LYS A 87 -15.60 4.09 21.39
CA LYS A 87 -16.05 4.81 22.60
C LYS A 87 -16.57 3.86 23.68
N LYS A 88 -17.30 2.81 23.27
CA LYS A 88 -17.80 1.76 24.18
C LYS A 88 -16.68 0.95 24.86
N ASP A 89 -15.44 1.07 24.37
CA ASP A 89 -14.29 0.42 24.99
C ASP A 89 -13.68 1.28 26.13
N ALA A 90 -14.25 2.43 26.49
CA ALA A 90 -13.70 3.29 27.54
C ALA A 90 -13.48 2.57 28.88
N GLU A 91 -14.49 1.82 29.35
CA GLU A 91 -14.39 1.10 30.63
C GLU A 91 -13.34 -0.02 30.57
N ILE A 92 -13.30 -0.80 29.48
CA ILE A 92 -12.30 -1.86 29.34
C ILE A 92 -10.89 -1.29 29.22
N ARG A 93 -10.69 -0.12 28.58
CA ARG A 93 -9.39 0.57 28.56
C ARG A 93 -8.94 0.96 29.97
N LYS A 94 -9.83 1.55 30.77
CA LYS A 94 -9.57 1.95 32.17
C LYS A 94 -9.28 0.74 33.07
N GLN A 95 -9.96 -0.37 32.83
CA GLN A 95 -9.70 -1.63 33.53
C GLN A 95 -8.32 -2.17 33.15
N LEU A 96 -8.05 -2.34 31.85
CA LEU A 96 -6.81 -2.93 31.36
C LEU A 96 -5.57 -2.07 31.64
N SER A 97 -5.71 -0.75 31.74
CA SER A 97 -4.59 0.12 32.14
C SER A 97 -4.15 -0.12 33.59
N LYS A 98 -5.02 -0.69 34.44
CA LYS A 98 -4.69 -1.09 35.82
C LYS A 98 -4.18 -2.53 35.90
N GLU A 99 -4.79 -3.42 35.13
CA GLU A 99 -4.46 -4.86 35.15
C GLU A 99 -3.17 -5.18 34.40
N CYS A 100 -2.93 -4.54 33.25
CA CYS A 100 -1.72 -4.74 32.46
C CYS A 100 -0.58 -3.87 33.01
N SER A 101 0.26 -4.48 33.84
CA SER A 101 1.46 -3.87 34.43
C SER A 101 2.74 -4.34 33.72
N GLY A 102 3.88 -3.78 34.13
CA GLY A 102 5.19 -4.10 33.57
C GLY A 102 5.72 -3.08 32.56
N ASN A 103 6.76 -3.46 31.83
CA ASN A 103 7.33 -2.63 30.77
C ASN A 103 6.42 -2.56 29.52
N ASN A 104 6.79 -1.72 28.55
CA ASN A 104 6.01 -1.48 27.33
C ASN A 104 5.58 -2.79 26.64
N LYS A 105 6.51 -3.73 26.48
CA LYS A 105 6.29 -5.01 25.80
C LYS A 105 5.34 -5.92 26.60
N GLU A 106 5.55 -6.03 27.90
CA GLU A 106 4.71 -6.84 28.80
C GLU A 106 3.26 -6.35 28.81
N LYS A 107 3.06 -5.02 28.87
CA LYS A 107 1.74 -4.39 28.77
C LYS A 107 1.05 -4.72 27.44
N ILE A 108 1.74 -4.56 26.31
CA ILE A 108 1.17 -4.86 24.99
C ILE A 108 0.77 -6.35 24.87
N ILE A 109 1.62 -7.26 25.37
CA ILE A 109 1.29 -8.69 25.41
C ILE A 109 0.06 -8.96 26.28
N CYS A 110 -0.07 -8.31 27.44
CA CYS A 110 -1.25 -8.42 28.29
C CYS A 110 -2.53 -7.92 27.58
N LEU A 111 -2.44 -6.81 26.84
CA LEU A 111 -3.57 -6.28 26.07
C LEU A 111 -3.99 -7.24 24.95
N LEU A 112 -3.02 -7.83 24.22
CA LEU A 112 -3.28 -8.84 23.19
C LEU A 112 -3.93 -10.10 23.77
N LYS A 113 -3.44 -10.58 24.92
CA LYS A 113 -4.05 -11.71 25.65
C LYS A 113 -5.52 -11.44 25.95
N ASN A 114 -5.85 -10.24 26.38
CA ASN A 114 -7.24 -9.86 26.64
C ASN A 114 -8.09 -9.77 25.37
N LEU A 115 -7.57 -9.16 24.30
CA LEU A 115 -8.30 -8.98 23.03
C LEU A 115 -8.62 -10.33 22.37
N TYR A 116 -7.65 -11.25 22.34
CA TYR A 116 -7.77 -12.55 21.68
C TYR A 116 -8.12 -13.72 22.63
N LYS A 117 -8.54 -13.44 23.88
CA LYS A 117 -8.79 -14.49 24.90
C LYS A 117 -9.72 -15.63 24.48
N LYS A 118 -10.62 -15.36 23.52
CA LYS A 118 -11.58 -16.34 22.99
C LYS A 118 -11.03 -17.23 21.87
N ASP A 119 -9.84 -16.96 21.34
CA ASP A 119 -9.21 -17.72 20.26
C ASP A 119 -7.70 -17.85 20.50
N LYS A 120 -7.30 -18.93 21.18
CA LYS A 120 -5.89 -19.20 21.54
C LYS A 120 -4.96 -19.22 20.33
N LYS A 121 -5.41 -19.77 19.20
CA LYS A 121 -4.59 -19.85 17.97
C LYS A 121 -4.39 -18.47 17.34
N ALA A 122 -5.40 -17.60 17.37
CA ALA A 122 -5.25 -16.22 16.92
C ALA A 122 -4.36 -15.41 17.88
N LEU A 123 -4.48 -15.64 19.19
CA LEU A 123 -3.61 -15.03 20.20
C LEU A 123 -2.13 -15.35 19.97
N GLU A 124 -1.80 -16.62 19.75
CA GLU A 124 -0.42 -17.06 19.45
C GLU A 124 0.15 -16.33 18.23
N LEU A 125 -0.63 -16.22 17.14
CA LEU A 125 -0.23 -15.48 15.95
C LEU A 125 -0.03 -13.98 16.24
N ALA A 126 -0.94 -13.35 16.99
CA ALA A 126 -0.85 -11.93 17.31
C ALA A 126 0.36 -11.59 18.19
N ILE A 127 0.65 -12.43 19.21
CA ILE A 127 1.84 -12.29 20.05
C ILE A 127 3.11 -12.53 19.24
N SER A 128 3.14 -13.55 18.37
CA SER A 128 4.30 -13.84 17.51
C SER A 128 4.59 -12.66 16.58
N PHE A 129 3.54 -12.12 15.95
CA PHE A 129 3.65 -10.94 15.08
C PHE A 129 4.22 -9.72 15.80
N PHE A 130 3.73 -9.44 17.02
CA PHE A 130 4.27 -8.36 17.85
C PHE A 130 5.72 -8.62 18.29
N ASN A 131 6.03 -9.81 18.79
CA ASN A 131 7.37 -10.12 19.29
C ASN A 131 8.43 -10.05 18.19
N ARG A 132 8.07 -10.39 16.94
CA ARG A 132 9.03 -10.45 15.82
C ARG A 132 9.30 -9.09 15.20
N SER A 133 8.28 -8.25 15.03
CA SER A 133 8.42 -6.99 14.28
C SER A 133 7.85 -5.76 14.99
N GLY A 134 7.34 -5.91 16.21
CA GLY A 134 6.65 -4.84 16.93
C GLY A 134 5.30 -4.45 16.30
N ASN A 135 4.81 -5.21 15.31
CA ASN A 135 3.53 -4.94 14.66
C ASN A 135 2.36 -5.39 15.55
N ILE A 136 1.29 -4.59 15.60
CA ILE A 136 0.15 -4.86 16.47
C ILE A 136 -1.09 -5.17 15.63
N ALA A 137 -1.69 -6.34 15.84
CA ALA A 137 -2.93 -6.76 15.19
C ALA A 137 -4.16 -6.37 16.03
N GLY A 138 -4.67 -5.16 15.83
CA GLY A 138 -5.87 -4.63 16.48
C GLY A 138 -7.11 -4.64 15.60
N ARG A 139 -8.05 -3.73 15.88
CA ARG A 139 -9.28 -3.58 15.09
C ARG A 139 -9.47 -2.14 14.69
N HIS A 140 -10.14 -1.93 13.58
CA HIS A 140 -10.59 -0.59 13.21
C HIS A 140 -11.78 -0.16 14.07
N GLY A 141 -11.99 1.14 14.23
CA GLY A 141 -13.23 1.68 14.78
C GLY A 141 -14.38 1.63 13.76
N HIS A 142 -15.60 1.89 14.23
CA HIS A 142 -16.72 2.14 13.32
C HIS A 142 -16.50 3.44 12.55
N GLU A 143 -16.65 3.39 11.23
CA GLU A 143 -16.52 4.56 10.36
C GLU A 143 -17.44 4.43 9.14
N THR A 144 -17.75 5.57 8.53
CA THR A 144 -18.37 5.64 7.22
C THR A 144 -17.46 6.45 6.30
N MET A 145 -17.24 5.96 5.08
CA MET A 145 -16.44 6.66 4.09
C MET A 145 -17.19 6.81 2.77
N GLU A 146 -16.91 7.89 2.04
CA GLU A 146 -17.36 8.07 0.66
C GLU A 146 -16.52 7.22 -0.29
N GLY A 147 -17.13 6.18 -0.88
CA GLY A 147 -16.47 5.26 -1.81
C GLY A 147 -16.51 5.71 -3.27
N GLY A 148 -16.78 6.99 -3.53
CA GLY A 148 -16.99 7.55 -4.87
C GLY A 148 -18.17 6.89 -5.57
N TRP A 149 -17.95 6.33 -6.76
CA TRP A 149 -19.00 5.66 -7.54
C TRP A 149 -19.64 4.45 -6.83
N ARG A 150 -19.00 3.91 -5.77
CA ARG A 150 -19.52 2.79 -4.98
C ARG A 150 -20.49 3.22 -3.88
N GLY A 151 -20.69 4.53 -3.73
CA GLY A 151 -21.49 5.16 -2.69
C GLY A 151 -20.84 5.06 -1.31
N ILE A 152 -21.67 5.26 -0.30
CA ILE A 152 -21.28 5.19 1.10
C ILE A 152 -20.83 3.77 1.47
N VAL A 153 -19.63 3.64 2.03
CA VAL A 153 -19.10 2.37 2.55
C VAL A 153 -19.05 2.42 4.08
N LYS A 154 -19.71 1.45 4.71
CA LYS A 154 -19.68 1.25 6.15
C LYS A 154 -18.51 0.36 6.53
N ILE A 155 -17.63 0.87 7.39
CA ILE A 155 -16.53 0.14 8.01
C ILE A 155 -16.98 -0.28 9.40
N VAL A 156 -16.91 -1.57 9.69
CA VAL A 156 -17.22 -2.10 11.02
C VAL A 156 -16.03 -2.87 11.60
N PRO A 157 -15.73 -2.71 12.90
CA PRO A 157 -14.67 -3.42 13.59
C PRO A 157 -14.78 -4.93 13.39
N ALA A 158 -13.65 -5.59 13.14
CA ALA A 158 -13.58 -7.03 13.09
C ALA A 158 -12.19 -7.51 13.52
N LEU A 159 -12.13 -8.70 14.14
CA LEU A 159 -10.87 -9.36 14.47
C LEU A 159 -10.63 -10.55 13.52
N PRO A 160 -9.37 -10.84 13.16
CA PRO A 160 -9.02 -12.02 12.37
C PRO A 160 -9.01 -13.29 13.24
N VAL A 161 -10.19 -13.71 13.71
CA VAL A 161 -10.39 -14.89 14.58
C VAL A 161 -11.31 -15.91 13.94
N GLY A 162 -11.38 -17.13 14.48
CA GLY A 162 -12.25 -18.20 14.00
C GLY A 162 -11.99 -18.50 12.52
N ASN A 163 -13.04 -18.41 11.69
CA ASN A 163 -12.94 -18.62 10.24
C ASN A 163 -12.08 -17.58 9.51
N HIS A 164 -11.84 -16.41 10.11
CA HIS A 164 -11.00 -15.36 9.56
C HIS A 164 -9.55 -15.42 10.05
N ARG A 165 -9.19 -16.38 10.90
CA ARG A 165 -7.82 -16.55 11.44
C ARG A 165 -6.76 -16.65 10.35
N ARG A 166 -7.15 -17.20 9.19
CA ARG A 166 -6.29 -17.24 8.01
C ARG A 166 -5.66 -15.88 7.68
N HIS A 167 -6.39 -14.78 7.80
CA HIS A 167 -5.86 -13.46 7.45
C HIS A 167 -4.68 -13.08 8.35
N LEU A 168 -4.77 -13.29 9.66
CA LEU A 168 -3.66 -13.00 10.57
C LEU A 168 -2.46 -13.90 10.28
N ARG A 169 -2.69 -15.21 10.07
CA ARG A 169 -1.64 -16.15 9.67
C ARG A 169 -0.92 -15.70 8.41
N ASP A 170 -1.67 -15.33 7.39
CA ASP A 170 -1.14 -14.96 6.07
C ASP A 170 -0.44 -13.58 6.11
N VAL A 171 -0.94 -12.64 6.92
CA VAL A 171 -0.26 -11.36 7.23
C VAL A 171 1.07 -11.62 7.92
N THR A 172 1.09 -12.42 8.99
CA THR A 172 2.31 -12.77 9.72
C THR A 172 3.32 -13.38 8.76
N ALA A 173 2.96 -14.44 8.03
CA ALA A 173 3.85 -15.11 7.08
C ALA A 173 4.40 -14.18 5.99
N SER A 174 3.61 -13.19 5.55
CA SER A 174 4.07 -12.18 4.58
C SER A 174 5.16 -11.30 5.16
N PHE A 175 5.01 -10.82 6.41
CA PHE A 175 6.01 -9.99 7.08
C PHE A 175 7.27 -10.75 7.46
N GLU A 176 7.16 -12.04 7.79
CA GLU A 176 8.32 -12.90 7.97
C GLU A 176 9.15 -12.97 6.67
N GLU A 177 8.47 -13.12 5.54
CA GLU A 177 9.15 -13.15 4.24
C GLU A 177 9.70 -11.78 3.83
N TYR A 178 9.06 -10.67 4.22
CA TYR A 178 9.63 -9.33 4.01
C TYR A 178 10.89 -9.11 4.82
N ASP A 179 10.92 -9.57 6.07
CA ASP A 179 12.10 -9.51 6.92
C ASP A 179 13.25 -10.31 6.32
N ASP A 180 12.99 -11.55 5.89
CA ASP A 180 13.97 -12.37 5.18
C ASP A 180 14.46 -11.70 3.89
N PHE A 181 13.54 -11.09 3.14
CA PHE A 181 13.82 -10.37 1.90
C PHE A 181 14.73 -9.15 2.12
N LEU A 182 14.42 -8.28 3.08
CA LEU A 182 15.22 -7.09 3.37
C LEU A 182 16.59 -7.45 3.98
N LYS A 183 16.66 -8.51 4.80
CA LYS A 183 17.93 -9.08 5.26
C LYS A 183 18.76 -9.63 4.12
N TRP A 184 18.13 -10.32 3.17
CA TRP A 184 18.81 -10.84 1.98
C TRP A 184 19.37 -9.71 1.11
N LEU A 185 18.58 -8.67 0.82
CA LEU A 185 19.05 -7.48 0.10
C LEU A 185 20.22 -6.80 0.79
N SER A 186 20.12 -6.63 2.12
CA SER A 186 21.13 -5.92 2.91
C SER A 186 22.51 -6.57 2.84
N LYS A 187 22.62 -7.88 2.57
CA LYS A 187 23.90 -8.58 2.41
C LYS A 187 24.72 -8.07 1.22
N SER A 188 24.08 -7.51 0.20
CA SER A 188 24.74 -6.98 -1.00
C SER A 188 24.62 -5.46 -1.12
N ALA A 189 24.01 -4.80 -0.15
CA ALA A 189 23.77 -3.36 -0.17
C ALA A 189 25.02 -2.55 0.17
N LYS A 190 25.29 -1.52 -0.63
CA LYS A 190 26.38 -0.57 -0.38
C LYS A 190 25.97 0.52 0.61
N LYS A 191 24.67 0.72 0.78
CA LYS A 191 24.05 1.68 1.70
C LYS A 191 22.99 0.97 2.52
N PRO A 192 22.61 1.48 3.71
CA PRO A 192 21.51 0.90 4.48
C PRO A 192 20.22 0.81 3.66
N VAL A 193 19.54 -0.33 3.74
CA VAL A 193 18.17 -0.49 3.26
C VAL A 193 17.26 0.33 4.18
N LYS A 194 16.50 1.26 3.61
CA LYS A 194 15.66 2.21 4.37
C LYS A 194 14.18 1.83 4.42
N PHE A 195 13.78 0.79 3.67
CA PHE A 195 12.40 0.32 3.65
C PHE A 195 12.02 -0.32 5.00
N ARG A 196 11.10 0.32 5.73
CA ARG A 196 10.62 -0.12 7.05
C ARG A 196 9.38 -1.02 6.91
N ILE A 197 9.38 -2.10 7.70
CA ILE A 197 8.29 -3.10 7.80
C ILE A 197 7.88 -3.41 9.26
N SER A 198 8.39 -2.65 10.22
CA SER A 198 8.22 -2.89 11.66
C SER A 198 7.42 -1.78 12.34
N HIS A 199 6.89 -2.10 13.52
CA HIS A 199 6.06 -1.21 14.34
C HIS A 199 4.90 -0.59 13.55
N ILE A 200 4.15 -1.46 12.86
CA ILE A 200 2.95 -1.12 12.08
C ILE A 200 1.71 -1.45 12.91
N ALA A 201 0.78 -0.50 13.00
CA ALA A 201 -0.54 -0.73 13.56
C ALA A 201 -1.47 -1.36 12.49
N PHE A 202 -1.88 -2.61 12.69
CA PHE A 202 -2.86 -3.26 11.83
C PHE A 202 -4.27 -3.09 12.42
N LYS A 203 -5.17 -2.46 11.67
CA LYS A 203 -6.56 -2.24 12.06
C LYS A 203 -7.48 -3.08 11.17
N PHE A 204 -7.87 -4.25 11.67
CA PHE A 204 -8.76 -5.16 10.94
C PHE A 204 -10.22 -4.69 10.97
N PHE A 205 -10.92 -4.82 9.85
CA PHE A 205 -12.33 -4.47 9.70
C PHE A 205 -13.05 -5.35 8.67
N LYS A 206 -14.36 -5.16 8.55
CA LYS A 206 -15.16 -5.66 7.43
C LYS A 206 -16.05 -4.56 6.87
N THR A 207 -16.46 -4.73 5.62
CA THR A 207 -17.42 -3.84 4.94
C THR A 207 -18.66 -4.62 4.56
N PRO A 208 -19.75 -4.58 5.35
CA PRO A 208 -20.96 -5.35 5.06
C PRO A 208 -21.49 -5.06 3.66
N GLY A 209 -21.70 -6.11 2.85
CA GLY A 209 -22.20 -5.99 1.47
C GLY A 209 -21.23 -5.38 0.45
N LYS A 210 -19.97 -5.11 0.84
CA LYS A 210 -18.93 -4.55 -0.03
C LYS A 210 -17.59 -5.29 0.19
N ARG A 211 -16.66 -5.14 -0.74
CA ARG A 211 -15.31 -5.76 -0.69
C ARG A 211 -14.18 -4.74 -0.80
N THR A 212 -14.51 -3.47 -0.58
CA THR A 212 -13.65 -2.32 -0.83
C THR A 212 -13.66 -1.37 0.37
N PRO A 213 -12.51 -0.78 0.72
CA PRO A 213 -11.21 -1.03 0.11
C PRO A 213 -10.68 -2.39 0.57
N SER A 214 -9.67 -2.94 -0.12
CA SER A 214 -9.00 -4.15 0.36
C SER A 214 -8.09 -3.83 1.54
N ALA A 215 -7.30 -2.78 1.39
CA ALA A 215 -6.51 -2.18 2.45
C ALA A 215 -6.35 -0.67 2.20
N SER A 216 -5.83 0.05 3.20
CA SER A 216 -5.30 1.40 3.06
C SER A 216 -4.22 1.65 4.09
N ALA A 217 -3.33 2.61 3.84
CA ALA A 217 -2.25 2.95 4.75
C ALA A 217 -2.16 4.44 5.04
N TRP A 218 -1.87 4.77 6.31
CA TRP A 218 -1.65 6.13 6.77
C TRP A 218 -0.98 6.14 8.16
N LYS A 219 -0.09 7.09 8.45
CA LYS A 219 0.54 7.27 9.78
C LYS A 219 0.99 5.95 10.44
N TRP A 220 1.79 5.17 9.71
CA TRP A 220 2.28 3.85 10.16
C TRP A 220 1.19 2.85 10.60
N THR A 221 -0.02 3.02 10.06
CA THR A 221 -1.17 2.14 10.23
C THR A 221 -1.56 1.54 8.88
N ILE A 222 -1.89 0.24 8.87
CA ILE A 222 -2.55 -0.43 7.75
C ILE A 222 -3.96 -0.82 8.19
N ASN A 223 -4.96 -0.29 7.51
CA ASN A 223 -6.34 -0.73 7.64
C ASN A 223 -6.54 -1.94 6.73
N TYR A 224 -7.04 -3.05 7.28
CA TYR A 224 -7.14 -4.32 6.57
C TYR A 224 -8.57 -4.85 6.54
N ASN A 225 -9.15 -5.01 5.35
CA ASN A 225 -10.50 -5.55 5.20
C ASN A 225 -10.48 -7.08 5.11
N LEU A 226 -11.08 -7.78 6.07
CA LEU A 226 -11.19 -9.24 6.06
C LEU A 226 -11.95 -9.79 4.83
N PHE A 227 -12.73 -8.95 4.15
CA PHE A 227 -13.45 -9.30 2.92
C PHE A 227 -12.92 -8.58 1.67
N GLY A 228 -11.75 -7.97 1.78
CA GLY A 228 -11.06 -7.30 0.68
C GLY A 228 -10.96 -8.21 -0.54
N SER A 229 -11.20 -7.64 -1.72
CA SER A 229 -11.24 -8.44 -2.95
C SER A 229 -9.86 -8.92 -3.42
N LEU A 230 -8.79 -8.27 -2.97
CA LEU A 230 -7.41 -8.68 -3.24
C LEU A 230 -6.88 -9.69 -2.22
N LEU A 231 -7.58 -9.83 -1.09
CA LEU A 231 -7.09 -10.56 0.08
C LEU A 231 -7.61 -12.00 0.09
N LEU A 232 -7.70 -12.60 -1.10
CA LEU A 232 -8.27 -13.95 -1.31
C LEU A 232 -7.24 -15.05 -1.08
N ASN A 233 -5.97 -14.79 -1.37
CA ASN A 233 -4.86 -15.72 -1.22
C ASN A 233 -3.63 -15.04 -0.64
N ILE A 234 -2.65 -15.86 -0.24
CA ILE A 234 -1.43 -15.37 0.40
C ILE A 234 -0.65 -14.44 -0.53
N GLU A 235 -0.63 -14.71 -1.84
CA GLU A 235 0.00 -13.84 -2.84
C GLU A 235 -0.66 -12.46 -2.88
N GLY A 236 -1.98 -12.42 -2.99
CA GLY A 236 -2.75 -11.17 -3.00
C GLY A 236 -2.61 -10.40 -1.68
N ILE A 237 -2.62 -11.08 -0.53
CA ILE A 237 -2.34 -10.46 0.77
C ILE A 237 -0.94 -9.86 0.79
N ARG A 238 0.06 -10.63 0.39
CA ARG A 238 1.46 -10.22 0.38
C ARG A 238 1.63 -8.97 -0.52
N GLU A 239 1.27 -9.07 -1.78
CA GLU A 239 1.44 -7.97 -2.75
C GLU A 239 0.66 -6.71 -2.33
N THR A 240 -0.58 -6.86 -1.84
CA THR A 240 -1.36 -5.74 -1.31
C THR A 240 -0.66 -5.09 -0.10
N LEU A 241 -0.15 -5.87 0.85
CA LEU A 241 0.52 -5.32 2.02
C LEU A 241 1.85 -4.65 1.69
N TYR A 242 2.59 -5.17 0.70
CA TYR A 242 3.84 -4.55 0.26
C TYR A 242 3.59 -3.20 -0.43
N HIS A 243 2.50 -3.11 -1.20
CA HIS A 243 1.99 -1.86 -1.75
C HIS A 243 1.67 -0.86 -0.63
N GLU A 244 0.89 -1.25 0.37
CA GLU A 244 0.52 -0.38 1.49
C GLU A 244 1.73 0.05 2.33
N LEU A 245 2.71 -0.84 2.51
CA LEU A 245 3.98 -0.50 3.15
C LEU A 245 4.76 0.56 2.36
N PHE A 246 4.69 0.55 1.03
CA PHE A 246 5.34 1.60 0.24
C PHE A 246 4.73 2.96 0.55
N HIS A 247 3.40 3.10 0.61
CA HIS A 247 2.77 4.38 0.96
C HIS A 247 3.25 4.94 2.30
N LEU A 248 3.43 4.07 3.31
CA LEU A 248 3.98 4.47 4.62
C LEU A 248 5.43 4.95 4.51
N ASN A 249 6.26 4.23 3.74
CA ASN A 249 7.65 4.59 3.52
C ASN A 249 7.79 5.87 2.68
N ASP A 250 6.98 6.03 1.65
CA ASP A 250 6.97 7.20 0.79
C ASP A 250 6.64 8.47 1.59
N ALA A 251 5.61 8.40 2.45
CA ALA A 251 5.25 9.48 3.36
C ALA A 251 6.38 9.81 4.34
N GLN A 252 7.04 8.80 4.94
CA GLN A 252 8.21 9.02 5.81
C GLN A 252 9.37 9.68 5.05
N HIS A 253 9.51 9.39 3.76
CA HIS A 253 10.51 9.97 2.87
C HIS A 253 10.01 11.27 2.21
N LYS A 254 9.04 11.94 2.85
CA LYS A 254 8.48 13.25 2.47
C LYS A 254 7.82 13.22 1.09
N ASN A 255 7.00 12.21 0.82
CA ASN A 255 6.34 11.95 -0.46
C ASN A 255 7.38 11.88 -1.60
N TRP A 256 8.31 10.94 -1.47
CA TRP A 256 9.43 10.79 -2.38
C TRP A 256 8.96 10.57 -3.84
N SER A 257 7.90 9.79 -4.03
CA SER A 257 7.34 9.45 -5.34
C SER A 257 6.90 10.70 -6.11
N GLU A 258 6.22 11.64 -5.44
CA GLU A 258 5.81 12.92 -6.01
C GLU A 258 7.00 13.75 -6.48
N LYS A 259 8.13 13.69 -5.78
CA LYS A 259 9.32 14.49 -6.09
C LYS A 259 10.18 13.85 -7.17
N GLN A 260 10.35 12.54 -7.12
CA GLN A 260 11.33 11.83 -7.94
C GLN A 260 10.71 11.17 -9.17
N LEU A 261 9.46 10.72 -9.09
CA LEU A 261 8.82 9.96 -10.17
C LEU A 261 7.85 10.79 -11.01
N MET A 262 7.38 11.95 -10.53
CA MET A 262 6.33 12.74 -11.20
C MET A 262 6.67 13.11 -12.65
N LYS A 263 7.91 13.51 -12.92
CA LYS A 263 8.35 13.83 -14.29
C LYS A 263 8.24 12.61 -15.21
N THR A 264 8.69 11.45 -14.74
CA THR A 264 8.63 10.19 -15.48
C THR A 264 7.17 9.76 -15.70
N TYR A 265 6.36 9.80 -14.65
CA TYR A 265 4.94 9.47 -14.68
C TYR A 265 4.16 10.33 -15.69
N ASN A 266 4.33 11.66 -15.63
CA ASN A 266 3.69 12.57 -16.57
C ASN A 266 4.17 12.37 -18.02
N SER A 267 5.45 12.07 -18.22
CA SER A 267 5.97 11.76 -19.56
C SER A 267 5.32 10.52 -20.17
N ILE A 268 5.10 9.46 -19.37
CA ILE A 268 4.38 8.25 -19.81
C ILE A 268 2.94 8.61 -20.22
N LEU A 269 2.22 9.35 -19.36
CA LEU A 269 0.84 9.76 -19.64
C LEU A 269 0.76 10.59 -20.93
N GLU A 270 1.66 11.56 -21.13
CA GLU A 270 1.67 12.39 -22.33
C GLU A 270 1.98 11.57 -23.60
N LYS A 271 2.89 10.58 -23.55
CA LYS A 271 3.13 9.67 -24.70
C LYS A 271 1.88 8.91 -25.12
N CYS A 272 1.06 8.50 -24.16
CA CYS A 272 -0.14 7.71 -24.42
C CYS A 272 -1.40 8.55 -24.64
N LYS A 273 -1.36 9.85 -24.33
CA LYS A 273 -2.51 10.78 -24.40
C LYS A 273 -3.26 10.77 -25.72
N LYS A 274 -2.55 10.63 -26.85
CA LYS A 274 -3.16 10.55 -28.19
C LYS A 274 -4.13 9.37 -28.38
N TYR A 275 -4.09 8.36 -27.50
CA TYR A 275 -4.99 7.21 -27.53
C TYR A 275 -6.16 7.32 -26.55
N MET A 276 -6.26 8.42 -25.78
CA MET A 276 -7.39 8.65 -24.87
C MET A 276 -8.69 8.84 -25.66
N VAL A 277 -9.78 8.28 -25.14
CA VAL A 277 -11.11 8.41 -25.75
C VAL A 277 -11.90 9.44 -24.95
N LYS A 278 -12.32 10.54 -25.61
CA LYS A 278 -13.06 11.65 -24.98
C LYS A 278 -12.37 12.23 -23.73
N GLY A 279 -11.04 12.31 -23.74
CA GLY A 279 -10.27 12.81 -22.59
C GLY A 279 -10.24 11.88 -21.37
N HIS A 280 -10.72 10.64 -21.49
CA HIS A 280 -10.68 9.67 -20.40
C HIS A 280 -9.47 8.72 -20.53
N ARG A 281 -8.84 8.38 -19.39
CA ARG A 281 -7.72 7.42 -19.26
C ARG A 281 -8.19 5.96 -19.42
N GLN A 282 -8.95 5.67 -20.48
CA GLN A 282 -9.61 4.39 -20.69
C GLN A 282 -9.59 4.00 -22.18
N GLY A 283 -9.92 2.75 -22.46
CA GLY A 283 -9.98 2.20 -23.82
C GLY A 283 -8.75 1.38 -24.20
N GLU A 284 -8.95 0.42 -25.09
CA GLU A 284 -7.97 -0.62 -25.41
C GLU A 284 -6.64 -0.06 -25.93
N LYS A 285 -6.67 0.90 -26.86
CA LYS A 285 -5.45 1.51 -27.42
C LYS A 285 -4.63 2.25 -26.36
N TYR A 286 -5.31 2.96 -25.45
CA TYR A 286 -4.67 3.67 -24.35
C TYR A 286 -4.02 2.68 -23.36
N GLN A 287 -4.73 1.63 -22.95
CA GLN A 287 -4.18 0.59 -22.07
C GLN A 287 -3.04 -0.19 -22.73
N LYS A 288 -3.14 -0.47 -24.04
CA LYS A 288 -2.05 -1.10 -24.81
C LYS A 288 -0.79 -0.22 -24.84
N CYS A 289 -0.95 1.10 -24.94
CA CYS A 289 0.17 2.04 -24.85
C CYS A 289 0.80 2.07 -23.45
N LEU A 290 0.00 2.00 -22.39
CA LEU A 290 0.48 2.03 -21.01
C LEU A 290 1.12 0.71 -20.54
N ARG A 291 0.74 -0.43 -21.15
CA ARG A 291 1.18 -1.77 -20.72
C ARG A 291 2.69 -1.92 -20.51
N PRO A 292 3.59 -1.43 -21.39
CA PRO A 292 5.03 -1.54 -21.19
C PRO A 292 5.55 -0.74 -19.98
N TYR A 293 4.80 0.27 -19.55
CA TYR A 293 5.13 1.17 -18.45
C TYR A 293 4.48 0.79 -17.12
N SER A 294 3.47 -0.08 -17.14
CA SER A 294 2.81 -0.52 -15.91
C SER A 294 3.77 -1.37 -15.08
N PRO A 295 4.15 -0.94 -13.85
CA PRO A 295 5.10 -1.69 -13.06
C PRO A 295 4.57 -3.07 -12.70
N TYR A 296 3.28 -3.16 -12.41
CA TYR A 296 2.67 -4.40 -11.97
C TYR A 296 1.33 -4.68 -12.68
N LYS A 297 0.83 -5.91 -12.49
CA LYS A 297 -0.30 -6.49 -13.26
C LYS A 297 -1.67 -6.06 -12.73
N THR A 298 -1.72 -5.29 -11.66
CA THR A 298 -2.94 -4.89 -10.99
C THR A 298 -3.80 -4.03 -11.91
N THR A 299 -5.06 -4.40 -12.08
CA THR A 299 -6.02 -3.68 -12.92
C THR A 299 -7.33 -3.43 -12.19
N VAL A 300 -8.02 -2.35 -12.56
CA VAL A 300 -9.39 -2.07 -12.13
C VAL A 300 -10.35 -2.78 -13.08
N LEU A 301 -11.07 -3.78 -12.57
CA LEU A 301 -11.87 -4.72 -13.39
C LEU A 301 -12.86 -4.08 -14.37
N LYS A 302 -13.50 -2.98 -13.99
CA LYS A 302 -14.58 -2.39 -14.80
C LYS A 302 -14.06 -1.95 -16.17
N ASP A 303 -12.81 -1.50 -16.22
CA ASP A 303 -12.23 -0.84 -17.38
C ASP A 303 -10.94 -1.53 -17.86
N ASN A 304 -10.50 -2.60 -17.17
CA ASN A 304 -9.22 -3.29 -17.36
C ASN A 304 -8.03 -2.31 -17.41
N VAL A 305 -8.12 -1.25 -16.60
CA VAL A 305 -7.14 -0.17 -16.54
C VAL A 305 -6.06 -0.53 -15.53
N PHE A 306 -4.80 -0.41 -15.91
CA PHE A 306 -3.68 -0.59 -14.98
C PHE A 306 -3.82 0.36 -13.78
N TYR A 307 -3.77 -0.19 -12.58
CA TYR A 307 -4.06 0.55 -11.35
C TYR A 307 -3.14 1.77 -11.21
N ALA A 308 -1.84 1.62 -11.49
CA ALA A 308 -0.85 2.69 -11.49
C ALA A 308 -1.22 3.90 -12.38
N PHE A 309 -2.09 3.75 -13.37
CA PHE A 309 -2.50 4.81 -14.31
C PHE A 309 -4.01 5.06 -14.31
N HIS A 310 -4.74 4.48 -13.35
CA HIS A 310 -6.16 4.72 -13.22
C HIS A 310 -6.42 6.21 -12.97
N ARG A 311 -7.61 6.71 -13.35
CA ARG A 311 -7.93 8.14 -13.25
C ARG A 311 -7.94 8.68 -11.81
N ASP A 312 -8.26 7.79 -10.86
CA ASP A 312 -8.30 8.08 -9.42
C ASP A 312 -6.96 7.77 -8.75
N SER A 313 -5.93 7.42 -9.54
CA SER A 313 -4.58 7.09 -9.08
C SER A 313 -3.60 8.18 -9.51
N ASP A 314 -2.56 8.36 -8.71
CA ASP A 314 -1.50 9.34 -8.91
C ASP A 314 -0.12 8.66 -8.97
N VAL A 315 0.93 9.47 -8.93
CA VAL A 315 2.31 8.99 -8.95
C VAL A 315 2.68 8.18 -7.72
N GLY A 316 1.99 8.37 -6.59
CA GLY A 316 2.15 7.56 -5.39
C GLY A 316 1.75 6.11 -5.66
N GLU A 317 0.64 5.89 -6.36
CA GLU A 317 0.21 4.56 -6.78
C GLU A 317 1.15 3.92 -7.79
N TYR A 318 1.69 4.72 -8.72
CA TYR A 318 2.75 4.25 -9.61
C TYR A 318 4.00 3.80 -8.83
N GLY A 319 4.41 4.57 -7.82
CA GLY A 319 5.51 4.22 -6.91
C GLY A 319 5.23 2.94 -6.11
N ALA A 320 4.01 2.77 -5.61
CA ALA A 320 3.59 1.60 -4.84
C ALA A 320 3.59 0.33 -5.71
N GLU A 321 3.03 0.39 -6.91
CA GLU A 321 3.09 -0.73 -7.86
C GLU A 321 4.52 -1.03 -8.31
N LEU A 322 5.39 -0.01 -8.42
CA LEU A 322 6.81 -0.18 -8.70
C LEU A 322 7.55 -0.88 -7.56
N ALA A 323 7.22 -0.58 -6.30
CA ALA A 323 7.77 -1.26 -5.15
C ALA A 323 7.32 -2.73 -5.07
N VAL A 324 6.04 -3.01 -5.35
CA VAL A 324 5.54 -4.40 -5.49
C VAL A 324 6.31 -5.12 -6.59
N ARG A 325 6.50 -4.48 -7.74
CA ARG A 325 7.26 -5.07 -8.85
C ARG A 325 8.70 -5.39 -8.45
N PHE A 326 9.38 -4.46 -7.79
CA PHE A 326 10.73 -4.65 -7.28
C PHE A 326 10.81 -5.85 -6.34
N TYR A 327 9.91 -5.92 -5.37
CA TYR A 327 9.81 -7.03 -4.43
C TYR A 327 9.58 -8.36 -5.13
N VAL A 328 8.59 -8.45 -6.02
CA VAL A 328 8.21 -9.71 -6.67
C VAL A 328 9.34 -10.27 -7.54
N GLU A 329 10.02 -9.43 -8.33
CA GLU A 329 11.15 -9.87 -9.16
C GLU A 329 12.32 -10.38 -8.31
N HIS A 330 12.67 -9.65 -7.26
CA HIS A 330 13.79 -10.05 -6.41
C HIS A 330 13.46 -11.24 -5.51
N ARG A 331 12.22 -11.35 -5.02
CA ARG A 331 11.73 -12.51 -4.29
C ARG A 331 11.85 -13.78 -5.12
N ALA A 332 11.52 -13.71 -6.41
CA ALA A 332 11.67 -14.82 -7.34
C ALA A 332 13.13 -15.32 -7.40
N ILE A 333 14.09 -14.39 -7.43
CA ILE A 333 15.52 -14.69 -7.43
C ILE A 333 15.97 -15.25 -6.08
N MET A 334 15.57 -14.62 -4.98
CA MET A 334 15.86 -15.07 -3.61
C MET A 334 15.37 -16.50 -3.36
N LYS A 335 14.18 -16.84 -3.86
CA LYS A 335 13.58 -18.18 -3.76
C LYS A 335 14.06 -19.15 -4.85
N LYS A 336 14.96 -18.72 -5.74
CA LYS A 336 15.52 -19.52 -6.85
C LYS A 336 14.43 -20.16 -7.73
N LEU A 337 13.35 -19.42 -7.99
CA LEU A 337 12.24 -19.91 -8.81
C LEU A 337 12.69 -20.10 -10.26
N SER A 338 12.17 -21.13 -10.92
CA SER A 338 12.38 -21.35 -12.35
C SER A 338 11.78 -20.21 -13.18
N ILE A 339 12.27 -20.01 -14.40
CA ILE A 339 11.74 -18.99 -15.32
C ILE A 339 10.22 -19.14 -15.54
N GLY A 340 9.72 -20.38 -15.59
CA GLY A 340 8.29 -20.67 -15.72
C GLY A 340 7.48 -20.17 -14.51
N GLU A 341 7.96 -20.43 -13.30
CA GLU A 341 7.33 -19.95 -12.06
C GLU A 341 7.40 -18.42 -11.95
N GLN A 342 8.53 -17.81 -12.30
CA GLN A 342 8.67 -16.36 -12.33
C GLN A 342 7.66 -15.72 -13.28
N LYS A 343 7.50 -16.27 -14.50
CA LYS A 343 6.49 -15.80 -15.46
C LYS A 343 5.06 -15.95 -14.93
N LYS A 344 4.77 -17.03 -14.21
CA LYS A 344 3.44 -17.25 -13.59
C LYS A 344 3.13 -16.18 -12.54
N ILE A 345 4.12 -15.79 -11.73
CA ILE A 345 3.94 -14.78 -10.68
C ILE A 345 3.83 -13.38 -11.28
N LEU A 346 4.73 -13.02 -12.21
CA LEU A 346 4.75 -11.70 -12.85
C LEU A 346 3.61 -11.48 -13.85
N GLY A 347 3.01 -12.56 -14.35
CA GLY A 347 1.94 -12.56 -15.34
C GLY A 347 2.44 -12.31 -16.77
N SER A 348 1.59 -12.64 -17.75
CA SER A 348 1.84 -12.42 -19.19
C SER A 348 1.91 -10.93 -19.58
N SER A 349 1.59 -10.03 -18.65
CA SER A 349 1.63 -8.59 -18.86
C SER A 349 3.04 -8.01 -18.83
N ALA A 350 4.01 -8.76 -18.29
CA ALA A 350 5.37 -8.29 -18.09
C ALA A 350 6.40 -9.13 -18.85
N PRO A 351 6.74 -8.76 -20.10
CA PRO A 351 7.77 -9.45 -20.86
C PRO A 351 9.16 -9.12 -20.28
N GLY A 352 9.60 -9.91 -19.29
CA GLY A 352 10.94 -9.80 -18.69
C GLY A 352 11.01 -8.87 -17.47
N HIS A 353 12.24 -8.45 -17.14
CA HIS A 353 12.53 -7.55 -16.02
C HIS A 353 12.05 -6.14 -16.32
N PHE A 354 11.34 -5.51 -15.38
CA PHE A 354 10.68 -4.22 -15.60
C PHE A 354 11.67 -3.14 -16.08
N LYS A 355 12.86 -3.08 -15.46
CA LYS A 355 13.94 -2.14 -15.79
C LYS A 355 14.43 -2.26 -17.24
N CYS A 356 14.16 -3.38 -17.91
CA CYS A 356 14.58 -3.65 -19.29
C CYS A 356 13.50 -3.31 -20.32
N GLY A 357 12.39 -2.71 -19.89
CA GLY A 357 11.43 -2.09 -20.78
C GLY A 357 11.91 -0.74 -21.31
N PRO A 358 10.98 0.19 -21.64
CA PRO A 358 11.32 1.55 -22.03
C PRO A 358 12.20 2.28 -21.00
N LYS A 359 12.96 3.29 -21.43
CA LYS A 359 13.87 4.08 -20.59
C LYS A 359 13.25 4.66 -19.32
N GLU A 360 11.96 5.00 -19.35
CA GLU A 360 11.21 5.46 -18.18
C GLU A 360 11.21 4.41 -17.05
N ASN A 361 11.15 3.13 -17.40
CA ASN A 361 11.16 2.04 -16.42
C ASN A 361 12.52 1.93 -15.73
N ALA A 362 13.61 1.97 -16.50
CA ALA A 362 14.97 1.93 -15.96
C ALA A 362 15.24 3.12 -15.02
N LEU A 363 14.79 4.32 -15.42
CA LEU A 363 14.92 5.53 -14.60
C LEU A 363 14.14 5.39 -13.29
N ALA A 364 12.86 5.03 -13.35
CA ALA A 364 12.03 4.85 -12.16
C ALA A 364 12.58 3.77 -11.23
N TRP A 365 13.03 2.65 -11.80
CA TRP A 365 13.62 1.52 -11.07
C TRP A 365 14.88 1.92 -10.31
N ASN A 366 15.81 2.61 -10.96
CA ASN A 366 17.05 3.08 -10.33
C ASN A 366 16.76 4.05 -9.18
N LEU A 367 15.84 5.00 -9.39
CA LEU A 367 15.42 5.94 -8.34
C LEU A 367 14.87 5.20 -7.11
N LEU A 368 13.94 4.27 -7.30
CA LEU A 368 13.36 3.48 -6.20
C LEU A 368 14.43 2.67 -5.46
N ARG A 369 15.27 1.97 -6.23
CA ARG A 369 16.34 1.13 -5.71
C ARG A 369 17.33 1.91 -4.84
N ASP A 370 17.74 3.09 -5.32
CA ASP A 370 18.76 3.89 -4.67
C ASP A 370 18.22 4.55 -3.39
N GLU A 371 16.93 4.90 -3.35
CA GLU A 371 16.29 5.47 -2.16
C GLU A 371 16.05 4.43 -1.07
N PHE A 372 15.36 3.34 -1.39
CA PHE A 372 14.80 2.44 -0.38
C PHE A 372 15.61 1.17 -0.15
N PHE A 373 16.34 0.70 -1.18
CA PHE A 373 16.92 -0.65 -1.21
C PHE A 373 18.45 -0.65 -1.27
N GLY A 374 19.09 0.43 -0.82
CA GLY A 374 20.54 0.50 -0.67
C GLY A 374 21.33 0.41 -1.99
N GLY A 375 20.67 0.68 -3.12
CA GLY A 375 21.25 0.58 -4.46
C GLY A 375 21.39 -0.85 -5.00
N VAL A 376 20.76 -1.85 -4.37
CA VAL A 376 20.86 -3.26 -4.76
C VAL A 376 19.87 -3.61 -5.85
N ASP A 377 20.35 -4.24 -6.92
CA ASP A 377 19.51 -4.86 -7.92
C ASP A 377 20.10 -6.20 -8.34
N HIS A 378 19.41 -7.29 -7.96
CA HIS A 378 19.82 -8.65 -8.30
C HIS A 378 19.20 -9.14 -9.61
N THR A 379 18.30 -8.37 -10.22
CA THR A 379 17.71 -8.76 -11.49
C THR A 379 18.78 -8.78 -12.59
N PRO A 380 18.78 -9.81 -13.46
CA PRO A 380 19.71 -9.91 -14.58
C PRO A 380 19.86 -8.60 -15.38
N PRO A 381 21.04 -8.38 -16.00
CA PRO A 381 21.23 -7.26 -16.90
C PRO A 381 20.29 -7.35 -18.11
N CYS A 382 19.98 -6.19 -18.69
CA CYS A 382 19.16 -6.11 -19.89
C CYS A 382 19.95 -6.59 -21.11
N LYS A 383 19.31 -7.39 -21.98
CA LYS A 383 19.97 -7.96 -23.17
C LYS A 383 20.37 -6.91 -24.21
N THR A 384 19.65 -5.81 -24.25
CA THR A 384 19.97 -4.61 -25.02
C THR A 384 20.09 -3.44 -24.03
N PRO A 385 21.13 -2.59 -24.16
CA PRO A 385 21.16 -1.32 -23.44
C PRO A 385 19.87 -0.55 -23.68
N VAL A 386 19.36 0.11 -22.65
CA VAL A 386 18.16 0.94 -22.74
C VAL A 386 18.62 2.32 -23.19
N ASP A 387 18.37 2.69 -24.44
CA ASP A 387 18.72 3.99 -25.03
C ASP A 387 17.84 5.15 -24.52
#